data_AF-A0A6F8SK73-F1
#
_entry.id   AF-A0A6F8SK73-F1
#
_cell.length_a   1.000
_cell.length_b   1.000
_cell.length_c   1.000
_cell.angle_alpha   90.00
_cell.angle_beta   90.00
_cell.angle_gamma   90.00
#
_symmetry.space_group_name_H-M   'P 1'
#
loop_
_entity.id
_entity.type
_entity.pdbx_description
1 polymer ?
#
loop_
_entity_poly.entity_id
_entity_poly.type
_entity_poly.pdbx_seq_one_letter_code
_entity_poly.pdbx_strand_id
1 'polypeptide(L)'
;MAKTSKIAKAPKSFKSYALNKCLIGYGVVNGIINAAIFAGINAGAPDAMFGMHDIVHDLAFTGLLLGMLLFACVVPLTRMDLRKGVFSLPGAAGGAFPLVSSSYAVSILGVGALAAVVMTGAGALLSLALPAAGATVTGMMFLKGLVCALGGAVAGWFTISFVVRGQQKADEVAAAMASKTAGAAL
;
A
#
# COMPACT_ATOMS: atom_id res chain seq x y z
N MET A 1 -15.48 -22.39 -32.40
CA MET A 1 -14.73 -21.93 -31.20
C MET A 1 -15.69 -21.76 -30.04
N ALA A 2 -15.58 -22.60 -29.00
CA ALA A 2 -16.40 -22.49 -27.81
C ALA A 2 -16.02 -21.22 -27.02
N LYS A 3 -16.97 -20.31 -26.86
CA LYS A 3 -16.83 -19.11 -26.03
C LYS A 3 -16.89 -19.61 -24.59
N THR A 4 -15.74 -19.84 -23.95
CA THR A 4 -15.68 -20.17 -22.53
C THR A 4 -16.33 -19.04 -21.75
N SER A 5 -17.58 -19.25 -21.34
CA SER A 5 -18.30 -18.40 -20.40
C SER A 5 -17.48 -18.35 -19.12
N LYS A 6 -16.66 -17.30 -18.97
CA LYS A 6 -16.09 -16.96 -17.66
C LYS A 6 -17.28 -16.75 -16.75
N ILE A 7 -17.56 -17.73 -15.89
CA ILE A 7 -18.50 -17.61 -14.79
C ILE A 7 -18.15 -16.28 -14.11
N ALA A 8 -19.08 -15.33 -14.13
CA ALA A 8 -18.89 -14.04 -13.48
C ALA A 8 -18.74 -14.34 -11.99
N LYS A 9 -17.49 -14.42 -11.52
CA LYS A 9 -17.18 -14.72 -10.13
C LYS A 9 -17.76 -13.58 -9.30
N ALA A 10 -18.58 -13.92 -8.30
CA ALA A 10 -19.18 -12.93 -7.43
C ALA A 10 -18.10 -11.97 -6.87
N PRO A 11 -18.41 -10.67 -6.76
CA PRO A 11 -17.46 -9.69 -6.25
C PRO A 11 -16.96 -10.11 -4.86
N LYS A 12 -15.65 -9.98 -4.63
CA LYS A 12 -15.08 -10.27 -3.31
C LYS A 12 -15.55 -9.23 -2.29
N SER A 13 -15.63 -9.62 -1.02
CA SER A 13 -15.78 -8.65 0.06
C SER A 13 -14.58 -7.69 0.07
N PHE A 14 -14.82 -6.43 0.44
CA PHE A 14 -13.77 -5.40 0.55
C PHE A 14 -12.59 -5.88 1.40
N LYS A 15 -12.88 -6.46 2.58
CA LYS A 15 -11.85 -6.93 3.52
C LYS A 15 -10.98 -8.02 2.91
N SER A 16 -11.58 -9.02 2.23
CA SER A 16 -10.81 -10.08 1.59
C SER A 16 -10.01 -9.58 0.38
N TYR A 17 -10.55 -8.63 -0.38
CA TYR A 17 -9.83 -7.98 -1.48
C TYR A 17 -8.62 -7.18 -0.95
N ALA A 18 -8.84 -6.31 0.03
CA ALA A 18 -7.82 -5.44 0.60
C ALA A 18 -6.73 -6.25 1.29
N LEU A 19 -7.09 -7.24 2.13
CA LEU A 19 -6.11 -8.11 2.77
C LEU A 19 -5.27 -8.86 1.73
N ASN A 20 -5.88 -9.45 0.70
CA ASN A 20 -5.14 -10.20 -0.29
C ASN A 20 -4.18 -9.31 -1.11
N LYS A 21 -4.65 -8.13 -1.56
CA LYS A 21 -3.82 -7.18 -2.32
C LYS A 21 -2.73 -6.56 -1.46
N CYS A 22 -3.02 -6.19 -0.21
CA CYS A 22 -2.05 -5.60 0.69
C CYS A 22 -1.00 -6.61 1.16
N LEU A 23 -1.41 -7.81 1.56
CA LEU A 23 -0.49 -8.80 2.10
C LEU A 23 0.37 -9.43 1.00
N ILE A 24 -0.25 -9.89 -0.09
CA ILE A 24 0.47 -10.60 -1.15
C ILE A 24 1.07 -9.61 -2.16
N GLY A 25 0.25 -8.72 -2.72
CA GLY A 25 0.67 -7.83 -3.79
C GLY A 25 1.60 -6.71 -3.31
N TYR A 26 1.10 -5.87 -2.41
CA TYR A 26 1.83 -4.70 -1.95
C TYR A 26 2.83 -5.03 -0.83
N GLY A 27 2.65 -6.15 -0.15
CA GLY A 27 3.54 -6.65 0.90
C GLY A 27 4.59 -7.60 0.35
N VAL A 28 4.27 -8.90 0.27
CA VAL A 28 5.22 -9.97 -0.06
C VAL A 28 5.95 -9.73 -1.39
N VAL A 29 5.22 -9.47 -2.48
CA VAL A 29 5.85 -9.26 -3.81
C VAL A 29 6.77 -8.03 -3.78
N ASN A 30 6.33 -6.95 -3.14
CA ASN A 30 7.11 -5.73 -3.01
C ASN A 30 8.37 -5.91 -2.14
N GLY A 31 8.26 -6.67 -1.05
CA GLY A 31 9.39 -7.03 -0.20
C GLY A 31 10.43 -7.86 -0.95
N ILE A 32 10.00 -8.87 -1.72
CA ILE A 32 10.88 -9.69 -2.55
C ILE A 32 11.61 -8.83 -3.58
N ILE A 33 10.89 -7.93 -4.28
CA ILE A 33 11.49 -7.05 -5.29
C ILE A 33 12.54 -6.12 -4.66
N ASN A 34 12.24 -5.50 -3.51
CA ASN A 34 13.19 -4.61 -2.83
C ASN A 34 14.41 -5.35 -2.30
N ALA A 35 14.25 -6.58 -1.81
CA ALA A 35 15.37 -7.43 -1.42
C ALA A 35 16.26 -7.78 -2.62
N ALA A 36 15.66 -8.15 -3.75
CA ALA A 36 16.39 -8.47 -4.98
C ALA A 36 17.15 -7.26 -5.55
N ILE A 37 16.52 -6.08 -5.55
CA ILE A 37 17.16 -4.82 -5.96
C ILE A 37 18.38 -4.53 -5.07
N PHE A 38 18.22 -4.66 -3.75
CA PHE A 38 19.31 -4.43 -2.81
C PHE A 38 20.47 -5.43 -2.99
N ALA A 39 20.16 -6.70 -3.24
CA ALA A 39 21.15 -7.73 -3.55
C ALA A 39 21.91 -7.39 -4.84
N GLY A 40 21.21 -6.95 -5.88
CA GLY A 40 21.80 -6.56 -7.16
C GLY A 40 22.72 -5.34 -7.03
N ILE A 41 22.30 -4.32 -6.29
CA ILE A 41 23.11 -3.10 -6.06
C ILE A 41 24.38 -3.43 -5.27
N ASN A 42 24.31 -4.34 -4.30
CA ASN A 42 25.44 -4.70 -3.42
C ASN A 42 26.22 -5.93 -3.87
N ALA A 43 25.94 -6.50 -5.04
CA ALA A 43 26.63 -7.68 -5.56
C ALA A 43 28.14 -7.45 -5.77
N GLY A 44 28.56 -6.20 -5.98
CA GLY A 44 29.98 -5.83 -6.11
C GLY A 44 30.71 -5.55 -4.79
N ALA A 45 30.01 -5.59 -3.64
CA ALA A 45 30.58 -5.29 -2.33
C ALA A 45 29.99 -6.21 -1.23
N PRO A 46 30.17 -7.54 -1.32
CA PRO A 46 29.53 -8.50 -0.41
C PRO A 46 29.98 -8.38 1.06
N ASP A 47 31.18 -7.85 1.28
CA ASP A 47 31.76 -7.64 2.62
C ASP A 47 31.42 -6.27 3.21
N ALA A 48 30.57 -5.48 2.54
CA ALA A 48 30.11 -4.20 3.07
C ALA A 48 29.33 -4.41 4.38
N MET A 49 29.66 -3.59 5.37
CA MET A 49 28.94 -3.53 6.64
C MET A 49 28.14 -2.22 6.72
N PHE A 50 26.87 -2.33 7.08
CA PHE A 50 25.98 -1.18 7.22
C PHE A 50 25.86 -0.80 8.69
N GLY A 51 26.17 0.45 9.00
CA GLY A 51 25.94 1.05 10.31
C GLY A 51 24.48 1.47 10.49
N MET A 52 24.03 1.61 11.74
CA MET A 52 22.63 1.91 12.06
C MET A 52 22.11 3.20 11.40
N HIS A 53 22.95 4.22 11.24
CA HIS A 53 22.60 5.46 10.55
C HIS A 53 22.27 5.23 9.07
N ASP A 54 23.08 4.44 8.37
CA ASP A 54 22.91 4.17 6.94
C ASP A 54 21.67 3.29 6.69
N ILE A 55 21.43 2.33 7.59
CA ILE A 55 20.23 1.49 7.59
C ILE A 55 18.97 2.36 7.73
N VAL A 56 18.94 3.23 8.74
CA VAL A 56 17.79 4.10 9.01
C VAL A 56 17.54 5.05 7.85
N HIS A 57 18.59 5.65 7.28
CA HIS A 57 18.47 6.56 6.16
C HIS A 57 17.96 5.86 4.89
N ASP A 58 18.52 4.69 4.56
CA ASP A 58 18.09 3.88 3.41
C ASP A 58 16.63 3.44 3.56
N LEU A 59 16.22 2.98 4.75
CA LEU A 59 14.84 2.56 5.01
C LEU A 59 13.85 3.74 5.00
N ALA A 60 14.24 4.90 5.53
CA ALA A 60 13.40 6.10 5.50
C ALA A 60 13.16 6.57 4.07
N PHE A 61 14.22 6.68 3.27
CA PHE A 61 14.13 7.10 1.87
C PHE A 61 13.35 6.09 1.02
N THR A 62 13.64 4.80 1.20
CA THR A 62 12.92 3.72 0.53
C THR A 62 11.44 3.75 0.91
N GLY A 63 11.11 3.90 2.19
CA GLY A 63 9.72 3.94 2.65
C GLY A 63 8.97 5.15 2.13
N LEU A 64 9.60 6.32 2.09
CA LEU A 64 9.02 7.53 1.52
C LEU A 64 8.69 7.34 0.03
N LEU A 65 9.69 6.95 -0.77
CA LEU A 65 9.53 6.73 -2.21
C LEU A 65 8.51 5.64 -2.50
N LEU A 66 8.62 4.52 -1.80
CA LEU A 66 7.74 3.38 -1.98
C LEU A 66 6.30 3.74 -1.64
N GLY A 67 6.07 4.43 -0.52
CA GLY A 67 4.74 4.88 -0.12
C GLY A 67 4.09 5.81 -1.15
N MET A 68 4.85 6.78 -1.69
CA MET A 68 4.35 7.69 -2.73
C MET A 68 4.07 6.98 -4.06
N LEU A 69 5.00 6.13 -4.52
CA LEU A 69 4.87 5.38 -5.76
C LEU A 69 3.69 4.41 -5.71
N LEU A 70 3.58 3.68 -4.60
CA LEU A 70 2.51 2.71 -4.39
C LEU A 70 1.17 3.43 -4.30
N PHE A 71 1.08 4.58 -3.63
CA PHE A 71 -0.13 5.40 -3.67
C PHE A 71 -0.50 5.80 -5.11
N ALA A 72 0.46 6.33 -5.88
CA ALA A 72 0.23 6.78 -7.26
C ALA A 72 -0.25 5.66 -8.19
N CYS A 73 0.27 4.43 -8.02
CA CYS A 73 -0.11 3.29 -8.84
C CYS A 73 -1.38 2.59 -8.35
N VAL A 74 -1.59 2.49 -7.03
CA VAL A 74 -2.69 1.72 -6.45
C VAL A 74 -4.01 2.47 -6.50
N VAL A 75 -4.00 3.81 -6.47
CA VAL A 75 -5.23 4.62 -6.64
C VAL A 75 -5.95 4.30 -7.96
N PRO A 76 -5.33 4.44 -9.16
CA PRO A 76 -6.00 4.15 -10.42
C PRO A 76 -6.34 2.66 -10.54
N LEU A 77 -5.47 1.76 -10.08
CA LEU A 77 -5.70 0.33 -10.14
C LEU A 77 -6.92 -0.09 -9.29
N THR A 78 -7.06 0.46 -8.09
CA THR A 78 -8.20 0.17 -7.20
C THR A 78 -9.49 0.74 -7.75
N ARG A 79 -9.46 1.93 -8.37
CA ARG A 79 -10.62 2.49 -9.08
C ARG A 79 -11.04 1.63 -10.27
N MET A 80 -10.08 1.10 -11.02
CA MET A 80 -10.37 0.16 -12.11
C MET A 80 -10.95 -1.17 -11.61
N ASP A 81 -10.40 -1.72 -10.54
CA ASP A 81 -10.89 -2.96 -9.93
C ASP A 81 -12.32 -2.78 -9.38
N LEU A 82 -12.63 -1.60 -8.83
CA LEU A 82 -13.99 -1.26 -8.42
C LEU A 82 -14.95 -1.16 -9.62
N ARG A 83 -14.57 -0.44 -10.69
CA ARG A 83 -15.38 -0.31 -11.92
C ARG A 83 -15.67 -1.65 -12.59
N LYS A 84 -14.74 -2.60 -12.48
CA LYS A 84 -14.88 -3.96 -13.00
C LYS A 84 -15.66 -4.90 -12.07
N GLY A 85 -16.13 -4.42 -10.91
CA GLY A 85 -16.81 -5.25 -9.93
C GLY A 85 -15.93 -6.33 -9.32
N VAL A 86 -14.60 -6.14 -9.24
CA VAL A 86 -13.68 -7.12 -8.64
C VAL A 86 -13.94 -7.27 -7.13
N PHE A 87 -14.38 -6.18 -6.49
CA PHE A 87 -14.81 -6.15 -5.10
C PHE A 87 -16.01 -5.22 -4.92
N SER A 88 -16.80 -5.47 -3.88
CA SER A 88 -17.92 -4.61 -3.51
C SER A 88 -17.49 -3.52 -2.54
N LEU A 89 -18.03 -2.31 -2.71
CA LEU A 89 -17.89 -1.25 -1.74
C LEU A 89 -18.43 -1.72 -0.38
N PRO A 90 -17.67 -1.54 0.72
CA PRO A 90 -18.22 -1.75 2.05
C PRO A 90 -19.29 -0.69 2.32
N GLY A 91 -20.29 -1.02 3.13
CA GLY A 91 -21.33 -0.07 3.55
C GLY A 91 -20.74 1.16 4.28
N ALA A 92 -21.56 2.18 4.51
CA ALA A 92 -21.16 3.50 5.03
C ALA A 92 -20.28 3.47 6.32
N ALA A 93 -20.34 2.39 7.11
CA ALA A 93 -19.55 2.22 8.34
C ALA A 93 -18.33 1.27 8.20
N GLY A 94 -18.12 0.62 7.05
CA GLY A 94 -17.31 -0.61 6.95
C GLY A 94 -15.96 -0.52 6.23
N GLY A 95 -15.51 0.66 5.77
CA GLY A 95 -14.33 0.73 4.87
C GLY A 95 -13.43 1.94 4.94
N ALA A 96 -13.82 3.02 5.61
CA ALA A 96 -13.06 4.25 5.62
C ALA A 96 -12.26 4.36 6.92
N PHE A 97 -10.93 4.34 6.83
CA PHE A 97 -10.12 4.93 7.89
C PHE A 97 -10.40 6.45 7.90
N PRO A 98 -10.90 7.02 9.01
CA PRO A 98 -11.33 8.42 9.06
C PRO A 98 -10.17 9.43 8.85
N LEU A 99 -8.93 8.95 8.91
CA LEU A 99 -7.72 9.76 8.86
C LEU A 99 -7.25 10.15 7.44
N VAL A 100 -7.81 9.57 6.36
CA VAL A 100 -7.34 9.91 5.02
C VAL A 100 -8.05 11.16 4.47
N SER A 101 -7.26 12.20 4.19
CA SER A 101 -7.72 13.47 3.60
C SER A 101 -8.39 13.25 2.25
N SER A 102 -9.26 14.18 1.83
CA SER A 102 -9.84 14.16 0.48
C SER A 102 -8.86 14.63 -0.60
N SER A 103 -7.77 15.31 -0.20
CA SER A 103 -6.76 15.82 -1.13
C SER A 103 -5.80 14.70 -1.53
N TYR A 104 -5.61 14.53 -2.83
CA TYR A 104 -4.65 13.57 -3.39
C TYR A 104 -3.22 13.91 -2.97
N ALA A 105 -2.84 15.20 -2.98
CA ALA A 105 -1.52 15.68 -2.60
C ALA A 105 -1.22 15.44 -1.11
N VAL A 106 -2.20 15.67 -0.24
CA VAL A 106 -2.03 15.40 1.20
C VAL A 106 -1.97 13.89 1.46
N SER A 107 -2.73 13.10 0.71
CA SER A 107 -2.78 11.65 0.89
C SER A 107 -1.53 10.93 0.39
N ILE A 108 -0.95 11.35 -0.75
CA ILE A 108 0.30 10.78 -1.25
C ILE A 108 1.47 11.09 -0.31
N LEU A 109 1.54 12.32 0.22
CA LEU A 109 2.55 12.71 1.20
C LEU A 109 2.31 11.99 2.54
N GLY A 110 1.07 11.90 3.00
CA GLY A 110 0.71 11.21 4.24
C GLY A 110 1.03 9.71 4.18
N VAL A 111 0.75 9.04 3.07
CA VAL A 111 1.08 7.62 2.89
C VAL A 111 2.59 7.42 2.76
N GLY A 112 3.29 8.31 2.04
CA GLY A 112 4.76 8.31 1.98
C GLY A 112 5.41 8.47 3.36
N ALA A 113 5.00 9.48 4.12
CA ALA A 113 5.50 9.73 5.47
C ALA A 113 5.18 8.57 6.42
N LEU A 114 3.96 8.03 6.37
CA LEU A 114 3.57 6.87 7.18
C LEU A 114 4.43 5.64 6.85
N ALA A 115 4.63 5.35 5.56
CA ALA A 115 5.49 4.25 5.13
C ALA A 115 6.94 4.46 5.59
N ALA A 116 7.48 5.68 5.49
CA ALA A 116 8.81 6.01 5.99
C ALA A 116 8.92 5.77 7.51
N VAL A 117 7.95 6.23 8.31
CA VAL A 117 7.94 6.05 9.77
C VAL A 117 7.81 4.57 10.15
N VAL A 118 6.88 3.84 9.53
CA VAL A 118 6.68 2.41 9.78
C VAL A 118 7.94 1.63 9.43
N MET A 119 8.54 1.92 8.27
CA MET A 119 9.72 1.23 7.81
C MET A 119 10.95 1.55 8.66
N THR A 120 11.14 2.83 9.02
CA THR A 120 12.25 3.23 9.89
C THR A 120 12.10 2.68 11.29
N GLY A 121 10.90 2.71 11.87
CA GLY A 121 10.62 2.17 13.20
C GLY A 121 10.80 0.66 13.26
N ALA A 122 10.24 -0.08 12.29
CA ALA A 122 10.43 -1.52 12.20
C ALA A 122 11.90 -1.89 11.93
N GLY A 123 12.57 -1.13 11.06
CA GLY A 123 13.99 -1.26 10.78
C GLY A 123 14.86 -1.07 12.00
N ALA A 124 14.62 -0.01 12.77
CA ALA A 124 15.35 0.28 14.01
C ALA A 124 15.13 -0.82 15.06
N LEU A 125 13.89 -1.28 15.24
CA LEU A 125 13.57 -2.37 16.16
C LEU A 125 14.24 -3.69 15.76
N LEU A 126 14.20 -4.05 14.48
CA LEU A 126 14.87 -5.24 13.96
C LEU A 126 16.40 -5.10 14.02
N SER A 127 16.92 -3.86 13.90
CA SER A 127 18.36 -3.56 14.02
C SER A 127 18.91 -3.75 15.43
N LEU A 128 18.07 -3.72 16.47
CA LEU A 128 18.49 -4.05 17.84
C LEU A 128 18.90 -5.53 17.99
N ALA A 129 18.45 -6.40 17.09
CA ALA A 129 18.84 -7.81 17.07
C ALA A 129 20.12 -8.05 16.27
N LEU A 130 20.73 -7.02 15.66
CA LEU A 130 21.94 -7.17 14.88
C LEU A 130 23.22 -7.13 15.73
N PRO A 131 24.28 -7.83 15.32
CA PRO A 131 25.57 -7.78 16.00
C PRO A 131 26.13 -6.34 16.05
N ALA A 132 26.84 -6.00 17.12
CA ALA A 132 27.46 -4.68 17.30
C ALA A 132 28.45 -4.30 16.18
N ALA A 133 28.91 -5.28 15.40
CA ALA A 133 29.75 -5.08 14.22
C ALA A 133 29.01 -4.48 13.01
N GLY A 134 27.67 -4.41 13.03
CA GLY A 134 26.84 -3.91 11.94
C GLY A 134 26.16 -5.01 11.13
N ALA A 135 25.38 -4.60 10.13
CA ALA A 135 24.65 -5.52 9.26
C ALA A 135 25.49 -5.96 8.07
N THR A 136 25.55 -7.27 7.81
CA THR A 136 26.07 -7.79 6.55
C THR A 136 25.11 -7.47 5.40
N VAL A 137 25.59 -7.49 4.16
CA VAL A 137 24.76 -7.35 2.95
C VAL A 137 23.58 -8.32 2.96
N THR A 138 23.81 -9.57 3.36
CA THR A 138 22.77 -10.59 3.49
C THR A 138 21.75 -10.24 4.57
N GLY A 139 22.22 -9.77 5.74
CA GLY A 139 21.33 -9.30 6.82
C GLY A 139 20.45 -8.12 6.39
N MET A 140 21.03 -7.16 5.67
CA MET A 140 20.31 -6.02 5.11
C MET A 140 19.30 -6.40 4.04
N MET A 141 19.61 -7.39 3.20
CA MET A 141 18.68 -7.89 2.19
C MET A 141 17.39 -8.43 2.85
N PHE A 142 17.53 -9.25 3.91
CA PHE A 142 16.38 -9.77 4.65
C PHE A 142 15.63 -8.67 5.40
N LEU A 143 16.35 -7.77 6.07
CA LEU A 143 15.77 -6.64 6.79
C LEU A 143 14.94 -5.75 5.84
N LYS A 144 15.54 -5.33 4.73
CA LYS A 144 14.88 -4.48 3.74
C LYS A 144 13.67 -5.19 3.13
N GLY A 145 13.78 -6.48 2.80
CA GLY A 145 12.66 -7.26 2.28
C GLY A 145 11.47 -7.32 3.24
N LEU A 146 11.71 -7.64 4.52
CA LEU A 146 10.67 -7.69 5.55
C LEU A 146 10.04 -6.31 5.80
N VAL A 147 10.88 -5.29 5.95
CA VAL A 147 10.42 -3.94 6.26
C VAL A 147 9.65 -3.33 5.08
N CYS A 148 10.08 -3.55 3.84
CA CYS A 148 9.35 -3.13 2.65
C CYS A 148 8.01 -3.89 2.49
N ALA A 149 7.94 -5.16 2.89
CA ALA A 149 6.68 -5.91 2.88
C ALA A 149 5.68 -5.31 3.90
N LEU A 150 6.14 -4.94 5.09
CA LEU A 150 5.30 -4.27 6.08
C LEU A 150 4.86 -2.88 5.60
N GLY A 151 5.81 -2.06 5.16
CA GLY A 151 5.54 -0.71 4.65
C GLY A 151 4.57 -0.72 3.47
N GLY A 152 4.77 -1.64 2.52
CA GLY A 152 3.90 -1.77 1.35
C GLY A 152 2.50 -2.29 1.69
N ALA A 153 2.35 -3.22 2.65
CA ALA A 153 1.05 -3.66 3.12
C ALA A 153 0.26 -2.53 3.79
N VAL A 154 0.92 -1.73 4.65
CA VAL A 154 0.32 -0.57 5.33
C VAL A 154 -0.04 0.51 4.30
N ALA A 155 0.90 0.91 3.43
CA ALA A 155 0.66 1.91 2.40
C ALA A 155 -0.48 1.49 1.45
N GLY A 156 -0.51 0.23 1.05
CA GLY A 156 -1.58 -0.34 0.23
C GLY A 156 -2.94 -0.27 0.92
N TRP A 157 -3.02 -0.56 2.22
CA TRP A 157 -4.26 -0.50 2.98
C TRP A 157 -4.82 0.92 3.06
N PHE A 158 -3.96 1.89 3.39
CA PHE A 158 -4.34 3.30 3.43
C PHE A 158 -4.75 3.83 2.06
N THR A 159 -4.06 3.42 0.98
CA THR A 159 -4.40 3.82 -0.39
C THR A 159 -5.74 3.25 -0.85
N ILE A 160 -6.00 1.97 -0.57
CA ILE A 160 -7.30 1.36 -0.89
C ILE A 160 -8.43 2.06 -0.11
N SER A 161 -8.18 2.35 1.17
CA SER A 161 -9.13 3.07 2.04
C SER A 161 -9.44 4.48 1.52
N PHE A 162 -8.44 5.19 0.98
CA PHE A 162 -8.62 6.49 0.31
C PHE A 162 -9.62 6.38 -0.85
N VAL A 163 -9.41 5.39 -1.72
CA VAL A 163 -10.24 5.19 -2.92
C VAL A 163 -11.67 4.86 -2.55
N VAL A 164 -11.87 3.94 -1.60
CA VAL A 164 -13.20 3.56 -1.13
C VAL A 164 -13.94 4.73 -0.50
N ARG A 165 -13.29 5.49 0.38
CA ARG A 165 -13.90 6.68 0.99
C ARG A 165 -14.27 7.72 -0.06
N GLY A 166 -13.41 7.94 -1.05
CA GLY A 166 -13.69 8.88 -2.15
C GLY A 166 -14.89 8.46 -3.00
N GLN A 167 -15.13 7.15 -3.15
CA GLN A 167 -16.29 6.64 -3.88
C GLN A 167 -17.57 6.72 -3.05
N GLN A 168 -17.53 6.35 -1.76
CA GLN A 168 -18.69 6.50 -0.86
C GLN A 168 -19.21 7.93 -0.80
N LYS A 169 -18.31 8.92 -0.69
CA LYS A 169 -18.69 10.34 -0.73
C LYS A 169 -19.32 10.76 -2.06
N ALA A 170 -18.83 10.22 -3.18
CA ALA A 170 -19.39 10.51 -4.49
C ALA A 170 -20.81 9.92 -4.62
N ASP A 171 -21.03 8.72 -4.10
CA ASP A 171 -22.34 8.06 -4.07
C ASP A 171 -23.34 8.81 -3.19
N GLU A 172 -22.91 9.31 -2.02
CA GLU A 172 -23.72 10.16 -1.13
C GLU A 172 -24.15 11.46 -1.82
N VAL A 173 -23.22 12.13 -2.51
CA VAL A 173 -23.54 13.36 -3.26
C VAL A 173 -24.48 13.06 -4.42
N ALA A 174 -24.27 11.96 -5.15
CA ALA A 174 -25.16 11.54 -6.23
C ALA A 174 -26.58 11.27 -5.73
N ALA A 175 -26.72 10.58 -4.59
CA ALA A 175 -28.01 10.33 -3.94
C ALA A 175 -28.71 11.62 -3.50
N ALA A 176 -27.97 12.57 -2.91
CA ALA A 176 -28.50 13.87 -2.50
C ALA A 176 -28.92 14.75 -3.69
N MET A 177 -28.24 14.65 -4.82
CA MET A 177 -28.64 15.36 -6.04
C MET A 177 -29.88 14.73 -6.67
N ALA A 178 -29.95 13.39 -6.70
CA ALA A 178 -31.13 12.67 -7.20
C ALA A 178 -32.39 12.98 -6.39
N SER A 179 -32.29 13.06 -5.05
CA SER A 179 -33.44 13.42 -4.21
C SER A 179 -33.91 14.86 -4.41
N LYS A 180 -32.98 15.81 -4.62
CA LYS A 180 -33.32 17.20 -4.98
C LYS A 180 -34.00 17.30 -6.34
N THR A 181 -33.54 16.55 -7.35
CA THR A 181 -34.18 16.53 -8.66
C THR A 181 -35.56 15.89 -8.63
N ALA A 182 -35.75 14.83 -7.84
CA ALA A 182 -37.06 14.19 -7.66
C ALA A 182 -38.06 15.10 -6.92
N GLY A 183 -37.60 15.86 -5.92
CA GLY A 183 -38.42 16.84 -5.20
C GLY A 183 -38.76 18.10 -6.00
N ALA A 184 -38.00 18.42 -7.04
CA ALA A 184 -38.27 19.55 -7.94
C ALA A 184 -39.19 19.19 -9.13
N ALA A 185 -39.51 17.90 -9.31
CA ALA A 185 -40.37 17.38 -10.36
C ALA A 185 -41.80 17.09 -9.89
N LEU A 186 -42.12 17.41 -8.63
CA LEU A 186 -43.44 17.35 -7.98
C LEU A 186 -43.95 18.77 -7.73
#